data_AF-A0A0L0BCH0-F1
#
_entry.id   AF-A0A0L0BCH0-F1
#
_cell.length_a   1.000
_cell.length_b   1.000
_cell.length_c   1.000
_cell.angle_alpha   90.00
_cell.angle_beta   90.00
_cell.angle_gamma   90.00
#
_symmetry.space_group_name_H-M   'P 1'
#
loop_
_entity.id
_entity.type
_entity.pdbx_description
1 polymer ?
#
loop_
_entity_poly.entity_id
_entity_poly.type
_entity_poly.pdbx_seq_one_letter_code
_entity_poly.pdbx_strand_id
1 'polypeptide(L)'
;MDTARVLAADAVEKVGNGHPGTAMSLAPAAYLLFNKVMCHDPSDAEWTGRDRFVLSPGHTSLTLYIQLYLSGYGLELKDLQALRTWDSPTPGHPEYRHTNGVEITPGPRGQGRAPSVGFASGRRRRRGMSDAAAPAGTSPFDHTIWVIASDGDLQEGVTAEASPLA
;
A
#
# COMPACT_ATOMS: atom_id res chain seq x y z
N MET A 1 -4.15 8.42 15.45
CA MET A 1 -2.76 7.96 15.41
C MET A 1 -2.48 6.87 16.43
N ASP A 2 -2.78 7.09 17.71
CA ASP A 2 -2.46 6.11 18.76
C ASP A 2 -3.22 4.79 18.63
N THR A 3 -4.48 4.85 18.17
CA THR A 3 -5.26 3.65 17.83
C THR A 3 -4.53 2.76 16.83
N ALA A 4 -3.92 3.32 15.79
CA ALA A 4 -3.18 2.54 14.79
C ALA A 4 -1.91 1.91 15.37
N ARG A 5 -1.26 2.57 16.33
CA ARG A 5 -0.09 2.01 17.03
C ARG A 5 -0.48 0.82 17.90
N VAL A 6 -1.54 0.98 18.69
CA VAL A 6 -2.03 -0.08 19.59
C VAL A 6 -2.57 -1.26 18.80
N LEU A 7 -3.34 -1.02 17.73
CA LEU A 7 -3.81 -2.09 16.84
C LEU A 7 -2.65 -2.90 16.24
N ALA A 8 -1.56 -2.25 15.86
CA ALA A 8 -0.39 -2.94 15.33
C ALA A 8 0.29 -3.82 16.39
N ALA A 9 0.42 -3.32 17.63
CA ALA A 9 1.00 -4.08 18.74
C ALA A 9 0.10 -5.26 19.13
N ASP A 10 -1.19 -5.03 19.35
CA ASP A 10 -2.15 -6.05 19.82
C ASP A 10 -2.34 -7.18 18.79
N ALA A 11 -2.38 -6.84 17.49
CA ALA A 11 -2.53 -7.85 16.44
C ALA A 11 -1.33 -8.81 16.39
N VAL A 12 -0.10 -8.29 16.56
CA VAL A 12 1.11 -9.10 16.63
C VAL A 12 1.16 -9.92 17.92
N GLU A 13 0.86 -9.30 19.05
CA GLU A 13 0.86 -9.97 20.36
C GLU A 13 -0.11 -11.16 20.36
N LYS A 14 -1.31 -10.99 19.79
CA LYS A 14 -2.35 -12.03 19.74
C LYS A 14 -1.90 -13.29 19.00
N VAL A 15 -1.20 -13.16 17.87
CA VAL A 15 -0.68 -14.33 17.11
C VAL A 15 0.73 -14.74 17.56
N GLY A 16 1.37 -13.96 18.44
CA GLY A 16 2.70 -14.21 18.99
C GLY A 16 3.87 -14.03 18.01
N ASN A 17 3.62 -13.48 16.80
CA ASN A 17 4.67 -13.23 15.80
C ASN A 17 4.26 -12.14 14.79
N GLY A 18 5.21 -11.34 14.29
CA GLY A 18 4.96 -10.28 13.31
C GLY A 18 5.88 -9.08 13.46
N HIS A 19 5.55 -7.96 12.80
CA HIS A 19 6.39 -6.76 12.74
C HIS A 19 5.63 -5.50 13.21
N PRO A 20 5.56 -5.22 14.52
CA PRO A 20 4.78 -4.09 15.03
C PRO A 20 5.52 -2.76 14.94
N GLY A 21 6.85 -2.76 15.11
CA GLY A 21 7.64 -1.53 15.30
C GLY A 21 7.58 -0.54 14.13
N THR A 22 7.74 -1.04 12.89
CA THR A 22 7.65 -0.20 11.68
C THR A 22 6.24 0.35 11.50
N ALA A 23 5.20 -0.47 11.74
CA ALA A 23 3.81 -0.05 11.60
C ALA A 23 3.42 1.04 12.62
N MET A 24 3.90 0.91 13.86
CA MET A 24 3.68 1.93 14.90
C MET A 24 4.38 3.25 14.55
N SER A 25 5.60 3.18 14.04
CA SER A 25 6.40 4.36 13.68
C SER A 25 5.82 5.09 12.47
N LEU A 26 5.35 4.35 11.45
CA LEU A 26 4.76 4.89 10.23
C LEU A 26 3.29 5.29 10.37
N ALA A 27 2.62 4.98 11.50
CA ALA A 27 1.20 5.28 11.69
C ALA A 27 0.81 6.73 11.33
N PRO A 28 1.58 7.78 11.70
CA PRO A 28 1.25 9.16 11.29
C PRO A 28 1.32 9.39 9.78
N ALA A 29 2.36 8.89 9.13
CA ALA A 29 2.56 9.06 7.69
C ALA A 29 1.52 8.28 6.87
N ALA A 30 1.26 7.02 7.25
CA ALA A 30 0.26 6.19 6.59
C ALA A 30 -1.15 6.76 6.76
N TYR A 31 -1.49 7.25 7.96
CA TYR A 31 -2.78 7.89 8.20
C TYR A 31 -2.95 9.17 7.39
N LEU A 32 -1.94 10.06 7.37
CA LEU A 32 -1.96 11.27 6.55
C LEU A 32 -2.21 10.91 5.09
N LEU A 33 -1.49 9.91 4.59
CA LEU A 33 -1.55 9.51 3.20
C LEU A 33 -2.95 9.04 2.81
N PHE A 34 -3.50 8.03 3.51
CA PHE A 34 -4.82 7.47 3.19
C PHE A 34 -5.96 8.44 3.52
N ASN A 35 -5.93 9.11 4.67
CA ASN A 35 -7.13 9.81 5.16
C ASN A 35 -7.18 11.29 4.75
N LYS A 36 -6.12 11.83 4.15
CA LYS A 36 -6.01 13.28 3.85
C LYS A 36 -5.39 13.62 2.49
N VAL A 37 -4.58 12.74 1.90
CA VAL A 37 -3.80 13.08 0.70
C VAL A 37 -4.24 12.30 -0.52
N MET A 38 -4.37 10.98 -0.39
CA MET A 38 -4.69 10.12 -1.51
C MET A 38 -6.11 10.35 -2.01
N CYS A 39 -6.27 10.33 -3.34
CA CYS A 39 -7.57 10.28 -3.98
C CYS A 39 -7.98 8.81 -4.19
N HIS A 40 -8.92 8.31 -3.41
CA HIS A 40 -9.38 6.92 -3.52
C HIS A 40 -10.82 6.76 -3.01
N ASP A 41 -11.46 5.65 -3.37
CA ASP A 41 -12.79 5.29 -2.92
C ASP A 41 -12.75 3.90 -2.24
N PRO A 42 -12.92 3.82 -0.92
CA PRO A 42 -12.96 2.55 -0.19
C PRO A 42 -14.13 1.64 -0.61
N SER A 43 -15.20 2.20 -1.19
CA SER A 43 -16.33 1.43 -1.70
C SER A 43 -16.12 0.88 -3.11
N ASP A 44 -15.13 1.41 -3.85
CA ASP A 44 -14.69 0.92 -5.15
C ASP A 44 -13.15 0.85 -5.22
N ALA A 45 -12.59 -0.20 -4.64
CA ALA A 45 -11.16 -0.48 -4.68
C ALA A 45 -10.62 -0.69 -6.11
N GLU A 46 -11.47 -0.89 -7.11
CA GLU A 46 -11.09 -1.07 -8.52
C GLU A 46 -11.23 0.20 -9.36
N TRP A 47 -11.65 1.32 -8.76
CA TRP A 47 -11.81 2.60 -9.43
C TRP A 47 -10.55 2.94 -10.25
N THR A 48 -10.72 3.12 -11.56
CA THR A 48 -9.59 3.37 -12.48
C THR A 48 -8.78 4.62 -12.08
N GLY A 49 -9.45 5.69 -11.66
CA GLY A 49 -8.84 7.00 -11.40
C GLY A 49 -8.23 7.17 -10.01
N ARG A 50 -8.30 6.15 -9.14
CA ARG A 50 -7.72 6.25 -7.79
C ARG A 50 -6.20 6.40 -7.83
N ASP A 51 -5.64 7.06 -6.83
CA ASP A 51 -4.23 6.93 -6.49
C ASP A 51 -3.89 5.48 -6.15
N ARG A 52 -2.68 5.05 -6.49
CA ARG A 52 -2.19 3.70 -6.19
C ARG A 52 -1.23 3.78 -5.03
N PHE A 53 -1.35 2.87 -4.06
CA PHE A 53 -0.44 2.76 -2.93
C PHE A 53 0.32 1.45 -2.97
N VAL A 54 1.65 1.53 -2.83
CA VAL A 54 2.55 0.38 -2.79
C VAL A 54 3.34 0.38 -1.49
N LEU A 55 3.13 -0.65 -0.68
CA LEU A 55 3.94 -0.91 0.51
C LEU A 55 5.11 -1.83 0.12
N SER A 56 6.25 -1.27 -0.27
CA SER A 56 7.43 -2.06 -0.64
C SER A 56 7.97 -2.93 0.51
N PRO A 57 8.11 -2.41 1.75
CA PRO A 57 8.48 -3.26 2.88
C PRO A 57 7.28 -4.07 3.35
N GLY A 58 6.95 -5.13 2.61
CA GLY A 58 5.76 -5.95 2.87
C GLY A 58 5.71 -6.54 4.28
N HIS A 59 6.84 -6.65 4.96
CA HIS A 59 6.91 -7.15 6.35
C HIS A 59 6.08 -6.29 7.31
N THR A 60 5.95 -4.98 7.06
CA THR A 60 5.14 -4.06 7.85
C THR A 60 3.68 -4.00 7.36
N SER A 61 3.12 -5.16 7.02
CA SER A 61 1.78 -5.33 6.45
C SER A 61 0.66 -4.64 7.23
N LEU A 62 0.78 -4.59 8.56
CA LEU A 62 -0.14 -3.86 9.44
C LEU A 62 -0.20 -2.35 9.14
N THR A 63 0.85 -1.73 8.59
CA THR A 63 0.80 -0.34 8.11
C THR A 63 -0.31 -0.16 7.08
N LEU A 64 -0.50 -1.14 6.19
CA LEU A 64 -1.53 -1.11 5.16
C LEU A 64 -2.88 -1.58 5.70
N TYR A 65 -2.94 -2.75 6.33
CA TYR A 65 -4.22 -3.33 6.79
C TYR A 65 -4.97 -2.40 7.76
N ILE A 66 -4.25 -1.70 8.64
CA ILE A 66 -4.89 -0.76 9.55
C ILE A 66 -5.47 0.43 8.79
N GLN A 67 -4.82 0.94 7.75
CA GLN A 67 -5.43 2.01 6.94
C GLN A 67 -6.63 1.51 6.13
N LEU A 68 -6.57 0.29 5.59
CA LEU A 68 -7.71 -0.32 4.90
C LEU A 68 -8.91 -0.50 5.84
N TYR A 69 -8.68 -0.92 7.09
CA TYR A 69 -9.71 -0.96 8.14
C TYR A 69 -10.24 0.45 8.45
N LEU A 70 -9.36 1.42 8.74
CA LEU A 70 -9.77 2.78 9.15
C LEU A 70 -10.47 3.56 8.03
N SER A 71 -10.12 3.32 6.77
CA SER A 71 -10.75 3.98 5.62
C SER A 71 -11.97 3.24 5.09
N GLY A 72 -12.25 2.02 5.56
CA GLY A 72 -13.48 1.31 5.21
C GLY A 72 -13.41 0.49 3.91
N TYR A 73 -12.25 -0.09 3.59
CA TYR A 73 -12.06 -1.00 2.45
C TYR A 73 -12.69 -2.41 2.65
N GLY A 74 -13.44 -2.59 3.74
CA GLY A 74 -14.11 -3.84 4.08
C GLY A 74 -13.31 -4.77 5.01
N LEU A 75 -12.08 -4.41 5.40
CA LEU A 75 -11.43 -5.06 6.54
C LEU A 75 -12.14 -4.62 7.83
N GLU A 76 -12.36 -5.57 8.72
CA GLU A 76 -12.98 -5.39 10.02
C GLU A 76 -11.99 -5.67 11.15
N LEU A 77 -12.34 -5.28 12.39
CA LEU A 77 -11.48 -5.52 13.55
C LEU A 77 -11.13 -7.01 13.73
N LYS A 78 -12.06 -7.91 13.43
CA LYS A 78 -11.86 -9.37 13.49
C LYS A 78 -10.76 -9.85 12.52
N ASP A 79 -10.55 -9.14 11.42
CA ASP A 79 -9.56 -9.49 10.40
C ASP A 79 -8.16 -9.09 10.86
N LEU A 80 -8.01 -7.92 11.50
CA LEU A 80 -6.76 -7.53 12.16
C LEU A 80 -6.41 -8.48 13.31
N GLN A 81 -7.43 -8.93 14.04
CA GLN A 81 -7.32 -9.94 15.09
C GLN A 81 -6.99 -11.35 14.59
N ALA A 82 -7.09 -11.59 13.27
CA ALA A 82 -6.75 -12.85 12.60
C ALA A 82 -5.44 -12.71 11.80
N LEU A 83 -4.59 -11.74 12.14
CA LEU A 83 -3.29 -11.55 11.52
C LEU A 83 -2.53 -12.87 11.45
N ARG A 84 -2.04 -13.23 10.25
CA ARG A 84 -1.15 -14.39 10.02
C ARG A 84 -1.75 -15.75 10.41
N THR A 85 -3.07 -15.87 10.44
CA THR A 85 -3.74 -17.17 10.57
C THR A 85 -4.22 -17.69 9.22
N TRP A 86 -4.46 -18.99 9.14
CA TRP A 86 -5.00 -19.66 7.95
C TRP A 86 -6.28 -18.97 7.45
N ASP A 87 -6.40 -18.81 6.13
CA ASP A 87 -7.52 -18.17 5.41
C ASP A 87 -7.89 -16.73 5.83
N SER A 88 -7.09 -16.09 6.69
CA SER A 88 -7.32 -14.70 7.06
C SER A 88 -7.05 -13.76 5.87
N PRO A 89 -7.84 -12.69 5.69
CA PRO A 89 -7.53 -11.65 4.70
C PRO A 89 -6.35 -10.76 5.13
N THR A 90 -5.68 -11.05 6.25
CA THR A 90 -4.48 -10.34 6.73
C THR A 90 -3.26 -11.27 6.85
N PRO A 91 -2.74 -11.79 5.71
CA PRO A 91 -1.52 -12.59 5.70
C PRO A 91 -0.30 -11.78 6.17
N GLY A 92 0.80 -12.47 6.47
CA GLY A 92 2.01 -11.85 7.03
C GLY A 92 2.66 -10.79 6.15
N HIS A 93 2.52 -10.92 4.84
CA HIS A 93 2.81 -9.91 3.82
C HIS A 93 1.53 -9.68 3.00
N PRO A 94 1.24 -8.46 2.51
CA PRO A 94 0.04 -8.21 1.71
C PRO A 94 0.01 -9.08 0.45
N GLU A 95 -1.17 -9.57 0.08
CA GLU A 95 -1.34 -10.41 -1.10
C GLU A 95 -2.40 -9.78 -2.04
N TYR A 96 -1.99 -9.51 -3.28
CA TYR A 96 -2.88 -9.01 -4.34
C TYR A 96 -4.04 -9.99 -4.57
N ARG A 97 -5.26 -9.45 -4.68
CA ARG A 97 -6.54 -10.17 -4.78
C ARG A 97 -6.98 -10.95 -3.54
N HIS A 98 -6.12 -11.09 -2.54
CA HIS A 98 -6.52 -11.70 -1.27
C HIS A 98 -7.19 -10.68 -0.34
N THR A 99 -6.72 -9.44 -0.37
CA THR A 99 -7.26 -8.33 0.43
C THR A 99 -7.61 -7.15 -0.46
N ASN A 100 -8.82 -6.60 -0.33
CA ASN A 100 -9.25 -5.42 -1.07
C ASN A 100 -8.34 -4.22 -0.76
N GLY A 101 -7.94 -3.47 -1.80
CA GLY A 101 -7.05 -2.31 -1.67
C GLY A 101 -5.55 -2.64 -1.64
N VAL A 102 -5.16 -3.93 -1.72
CA VAL A 102 -3.75 -4.32 -1.93
C VAL A 102 -3.45 -4.31 -3.43
N GLU A 103 -2.59 -3.40 -3.88
CA GLU A 103 -2.27 -3.21 -5.31
C GLU A 103 -1.29 -4.25 -5.88
N ILE A 104 -0.43 -4.81 -5.03
CA ILE A 104 0.62 -5.75 -5.41
C ILE A 104 1.00 -6.60 -4.19
N THR A 105 1.38 -7.86 -4.41
CA THR A 105 1.97 -8.73 -3.38
C THR A 105 3.45 -8.36 -3.18
N PRO A 106 3.85 -7.68 -2.08
CA PRO A 106 5.24 -7.45 -1.77
C PRO A 106 5.78 -8.58 -0.86
N GLY A 107 7.02 -8.48 -0.43
CA GLY A 107 7.62 -9.43 0.51
C GLY A 107 9.12 -9.52 0.33
N PRO A 108 9.58 -9.97 -0.85
CA PRO A 108 10.95 -9.74 -1.28
C PRO A 108 11.21 -8.24 -1.35
N ARG A 109 12.26 -7.77 -0.66
CA ARG A 109 12.61 -6.34 -0.63
C ARG A 109 12.89 -5.81 -2.04
N GLY A 110 12.59 -4.54 -2.28
CA GLY A 110 12.73 -3.87 -3.57
C GLY A 110 11.62 -4.20 -4.58
N GLN A 111 10.91 -5.32 -4.42
CA GLN A 111 9.87 -5.75 -5.36
C GLN A 111 8.50 -5.06 -5.19
N GLY A 112 8.35 -4.12 -4.27
CA GLY A 112 7.26 -3.13 -4.36
C GLY A 112 7.72 -1.86 -5.08
N ARG A 113 8.89 -1.33 -4.71
CA ARG A 113 9.42 -0.09 -5.27
C ARG A 113 9.74 -0.22 -6.76
N ALA A 114 10.42 -1.27 -7.21
CA ALA A 114 10.74 -1.40 -8.62
C ALA A 114 9.47 -1.49 -9.51
N PRO A 115 8.47 -2.35 -9.22
CA PRO A 115 7.23 -2.37 -9.98
C PRO A 115 6.44 -1.06 -9.96
N SER A 116 6.53 -0.24 -8.90
CA SER A 116 5.86 1.07 -8.86
C SER A 116 6.28 2.01 -10.00
N VAL A 117 7.50 1.89 -10.52
CA VAL A 117 7.95 2.59 -11.74
C VAL A 117 7.15 2.13 -12.96
N GLY A 118 6.82 0.84 -13.01
CA GLY A 118 5.91 0.25 -14.00
C GLY A 118 4.48 0.78 -13.86
N PHE A 119 3.95 0.92 -12.64
CA PHE A 119 2.65 1.56 -12.41
C PHE A 119 2.63 3.01 -12.94
N ALA A 120 3.66 3.79 -12.62
CA ALA A 120 3.77 5.19 -13.08
C ALA A 120 3.89 5.28 -14.62
N SER A 121 4.71 4.41 -15.22
CA SER A 121 4.85 4.31 -16.67
C SER A 121 3.54 3.88 -17.35
N GLY A 122 2.84 2.92 -16.76
CA GLY A 122 1.53 2.45 -17.20
C GLY A 122 0.47 3.55 -17.18
N ARG A 123 0.41 4.33 -16.09
CA ARG A 123 -0.44 5.54 -16.01
C ARG A 123 -0.12 6.50 -17.15
N ARG A 124 1.15 6.88 -17.33
CA ARG A 124 1.56 7.85 -18.37
C ARG A 124 1.15 7.38 -19.76
N ARG A 125 1.34 6.09 -20.05
CA ARG A 125 0.91 5.48 -21.32
C ARG A 125 -0.61 5.53 -21.48
N ARG A 126 -1.38 5.19 -20.43
CA ARG A 126 -2.85 5.24 -20.47
C ARG A 126 -3.37 6.65 -20.71
N ARG A 127 -2.83 7.66 -20.01
CA ARG A 127 -3.13 9.07 -20.26
C ARG A 127 -2.86 9.46 -21.71
N GLY A 128 -1.70 9.08 -22.26
CA GLY A 128 -1.35 9.38 -23.66
C GLY A 128 -2.25 8.69 -24.71
N MET A 129 -2.82 7.53 -24.41
CA MET A 129 -3.73 6.83 -25.33
C MET A 129 -5.17 7.33 -25.22
N SER A 130 -5.59 7.82 -24.06
CA SER A 130 -7.00 8.11 -23.77
C SER A 130 -7.31 9.60 -23.70
N ASP A 131 -6.35 10.45 -23.33
CA ASP A 131 -6.59 11.88 -23.07
C ASP A 131 -5.28 12.70 -23.14
N ALA A 132 -4.57 12.59 -24.26
CA ALA A 132 -3.24 13.20 -24.42
C ALA A 132 -3.23 14.73 -24.35
N ALA A 133 -4.30 15.36 -24.84
CA ALA A 133 -4.39 16.81 -24.99
C ALA A 133 -4.87 17.54 -23.73
N ALA A 134 -5.36 16.81 -22.71
CA ALA A 134 -5.76 17.43 -21.45
C ALA A 134 -4.58 18.18 -20.81
N PRO A 135 -4.83 19.35 -20.21
CA PRO A 135 -3.87 20.00 -19.32
C PRO A 135 -3.38 19.05 -18.22
N ALA A 136 -2.18 19.33 -17.68
CA ALA A 136 -1.63 18.52 -16.61
C ALA A 136 -2.53 18.60 -15.36
N GLY A 137 -2.92 17.44 -14.81
CA GLY A 137 -3.72 17.34 -13.59
C GLY A 137 -5.23 17.46 -13.81
N THR A 138 -5.70 17.63 -15.05
CA THR A 138 -7.14 17.72 -15.36
C THR A 138 -7.68 16.46 -16.00
N SER A 139 -6.83 15.52 -16.39
CA SER A 139 -7.28 14.26 -17.00
C SER A 139 -7.84 13.33 -15.91
N PRO A 140 -8.95 12.61 -16.15
CA PRO A 140 -9.42 11.56 -15.22
C PRO A 140 -8.43 10.39 -15.08
N PHE A 141 -7.41 10.31 -15.96
CA PHE A 141 -6.33 9.34 -15.86
C PHE A 141 -5.12 9.87 -15.07
N ASP A 142 -5.17 11.11 -14.57
CA ASP A 142 -4.15 11.67 -13.71
C ASP A 142 -4.35 11.21 -12.25
N HIS A 143 -3.47 10.31 -11.77
CA HIS A 143 -3.48 9.78 -10.40
C HIS A 143 -2.06 9.46 -9.89
N THR A 144 -1.79 9.62 -8.61
CA THR A 144 -0.44 9.47 -8.05
C THR A 144 -0.15 8.02 -7.65
N ILE A 145 1.09 7.58 -7.85
CA ILE A 145 1.60 6.32 -7.32
C ILE A 145 2.43 6.63 -6.07
N TRP A 146 1.92 6.26 -4.91
CA TRP A 146 2.56 6.46 -3.63
C TRP A 146 3.28 5.19 -3.18
N VAL A 147 4.51 5.35 -2.69
CA VAL A 147 5.34 4.21 -2.30
C VAL A 147 5.95 4.49 -0.93
N ILE A 148 5.79 3.54 -0.01
CA ILE A 148 6.66 3.46 1.17
C ILE A 148 7.77 2.46 0.86
N ALA A 149 9.01 2.88 1.10
CA ALA A 149 10.21 2.06 1.00
C ALA A 149 10.96 2.08 2.33
N SER A 150 11.60 0.97 2.68
CA SER A 150 12.50 0.83 3.82
C SER A 150 13.96 0.86 3.37
N ASP A 151 14.90 1.00 4.31
CA ASP A 151 16.34 0.86 4.03
C ASP A 151 16.66 -0.44 3.30
N GLY A 152 15.98 -1.52 3.68
CA GLY A 152 16.11 -2.81 3.02
C GLY A 152 15.70 -2.76 1.55
N ASP A 153 14.66 -2.01 1.19
CA ASP A 153 14.30 -1.81 -0.23
C ASP A 153 15.34 -0.96 -0.96
N LEU A 154 15.94 0.04 -0.30
CA LEU A 154 16.95 0.92 -0.89
C LEU A 154 18.28 0.22 -1.20
N GLN A 155 18.59 -0.83 -0.44
CA GLN A 155 19.83 -1.60 -0.57
C GLN A 155 19.75 -2.69 -1.66
N GLU A 156 18.56 -3.06 -2.12
CA GLU A 156 18.40 -4.09 -3.15
C GLU A 156 18.75 -3.54 -4.53
N GLY A 157 19.53 -4.31 -5.30
CA GLY A 157 20.00 -3.90 -6.64
C GLY A 157 18.87 -3.56 -7.61
N VAL A 158 17.75 -4.28 -7.54
CA VAL A 158 16.55 -4.03 -8.37
C VAL A 158 16.00 -2.61 -8.20
N THR A 159 16.13 -2.04 -7.00
CA THR A 159 15.72 -0.66 -6.73
C THR A 159 16.67 0.35 -7.39
N ALA A 160 17.97 0.05 -7.41
CA ALA A 160 18.97 0.87 -8.09
C ALA A 160 18.85 0.80 -9.62
N GLU A 161 18.35 -0.31 -10.17
CA GLU A 161 18.03 -0.44 -11.60
C GLU A 161 16.76 0.33 -11.99
N ALA A 162 15.71 0.24 -11.17
CA ALA A 162 14.42 0.85 -11.50
C ALA A 162 14.41 2.38 -11.32
N SER A 163 15.12 2.90 -10.31
CA SER A 163 15.11 4.34 -9.98
C SER A 163 15.62 5.28 -11.11
N PRO A 164 16.71 4.99 -11.84
CA PRO A 164 17.16 5.85 -12.95
C PRO A 164 16.27 5.79 -14.19
N LEU A 165 15.37 4.79 -14.29
CA LEU A 165 14.39 4.68 -15.37
C LEU A 165 13.09 5.46 -15.10
N ALA A 166 12.91 5.95 -13.86
CA ALA A 166 11.69 6.60 -13.38
C ALA A 166 11.55 8.06 -13.86
#